data_AF-A0A934RL77-F1
#
_entry.id   AF-A0A934RL77-F1
#
_cell.length_a   1.000
_cell.length_b   1.000
_cell.length_c   1.000
_cell.angle_alpha   90.00
_cell.angle_beta   90.00
_cell.angle_gamma   90.00
#
_symmetry.space_group_name_H-M   'P 1'
#
loop_
_entity.id
_entity.type
_entity.pdbx_description
1 polymer ?
#
loop_
_entity_poly.entity_id
_entity_poly.type
_entity_poly.pdbx_seq_one_letter_code
_entity_poly.pdbx_strand_id
1 'polypeptide(L)'
;MKTKVPLLLAAISALCVSCVQHQVTTSVAEHAVVEGSRYAEEVAAQSPFETKEMSWREAAELMKVRNHDFLAAKEAYQEANEKQPLVQKLTTEVKSAVNVSFGDLLKPQSVLKLLNEPVTQVPKRLASMSKLKDISHSAETSAWQHTASSVDAELKMRAEKVKLQELLREGHLLDSELQLVEAAPPLPQDADPKLRKSVQDWKNKLTTERQKWLNEVRNFFNAEYGDVKFVKDESGLPTYRNVEKPDLTQWERWCQLRRSKELVKVLQKAHKADKPAIPGTDMVKNKLASFMTGDEDNPDLVLDTQSVRNEVRQLIQNWREMKEAQEKARSLEQQATDSDFGSIAGINRRQSIFNFRQREIQHASQVWLRDESCW
;
A
#
# COMPACT_ATOMS: atom_id res chain seq x y z
N MET A 1 -40.83 34.86 58.43
CA MET A 1 -39.66 34.16 57.86
C MET A 1 -40.00 33.62 56.48
N LYS A 2 -39.84 34.42 55.42
CA LYS A 2 -39.93 33.97 54.01
C LYS A 2 -38.89 34.80 53.22
N THR A 3 -38.37 34.23 52.13
CA THR A 3 -37.51 34.82 51.05
C THR A 3 -35.97 34.68 51.07
N LYS A 4 -35.36 33.64 51.68
CA LYS A 4 -33.91 33.39 51.47
C LYS A 4 -33.53 32.17 50.60
N VAL A 5 -34.49 31.31 50.24
CA VAL A 5 -34.22 30.06 49.50
C VAL A 5 -34.05 30.23 47.97
N PRO A 6 -34.82 31.08 47.24
CA PRO A 6 -34.71 31.13 45.78
C PRO A 6 -33.45 31.85 45.28
N LEU A 7 -32.90 32.80 46.05
CA LEU A 7 -31.68 33.52 45.69
C LEU A 7 -30.42 32.63 45.78
N LEU A 8 -30.40 31.72 46.76
CA LEU A 8 -29.27 30.81 46.98
C LEU A 8 -29.19 29.73 45.89
N LEU A 9 -30.34 29.18 45.48
CA LEU A 9 -30.42 28.23 44.36
C LEU A 9 -30.06 28.89 43.03
N ALA A 10 -30.53 30.12 42.75
CA ALA A 10 -30.15 30.83 41.53
C ALA A 10 -28.65 31.17 41.48
N ALA A 11 -28.03 31.53 42.61
CA ALA A 11 -26.60 31.79 42.69
C ALA A 11 -25.75 30.52 42.53
N ILE A 12 -26.18 29.38 43.11
CA ILE A 12 -25.51 28.08 42.94
C ILE A 12 -25.63 27.60 41.49
N SER A 13 -26.82 27.72 40.89
CA SER A 13 -27.03 27.41 39.46
C SER A 13 -26.17 28.27 38.55
N ALA A 14 -26.08 29.59 38.80
CA ALA A 14 -25.24 30.50 38.03
C ALA A 14 -23.74 30.22 38.21
N LEU A 15 -23.30 29.86 39.43
CA LEU A 15 -21.93 29.42 39.71
C LEU A 15 -21.60 28.11 38.99
N CYS A 16 -22.47 27.10 39.06
CA CYS A 16 -22.27 25.84 38.34
C CYS A 16 -22.26 26.03 36.82
N VAL A 17 -23.17 26.85 36.27
CA VAL A 17 -23.16 27.19 34.84
C VAL A 17 -21.89 27.96 34.49
N SER A 18 -21.43 28.91 35.31
CA SER A 18 -20.18 29.64 35.06
C SER A 18 -18.94 28.75 35.16
N CYS A 19 -18.90 27.77 36.06
CA CYS A 19 -17.81 26.80 36.17
C CYS A 19 -17.78 25.83 34.99
N VAL A 20 -18.95 25.34 34.55
CA VAL A 20 -19.06 24.50 33.34
C VAL A 20 -18.68 25.30 32.10
N GLN A 21 -19.16 26.54 31.98
CA GLN A 21 -18.80 27.44 30.89
C GLN A 21 -17.29 27.70 30.89
N HIS A 22 -16.70 27.95 32.07
CA HIS A 22 -15.26 28.17 32.22
C HIS A 22 -14.45 26.94 31.85
N GLN A 23 -14.86 25.75 32.32
CA GLN A 23 -14.19 24.49 32.01
C GLN A 23 -14.28 24.13 30.52
N VAL A 24 -15.43 24.37 29.88
CA VAL A 24 -15.59 24.23 28.43
C VAL A 24 -14.71 25.25 27.70
N THR A 25 -14.67 26.52 28.11
CA THR A 25 -13.80 27.52 27.48
C THR A 25 -12.32 27.20 27.65
N THR A 26 -11.89 26.69 28.81
CA THR A 26 -10.50 26.29 29.05
C THR A 26 -10.14 25.08 28.21
N SER A 27 -11.01 24.06 28.14
CA SER A 27 -10.80 22.90 27.28
C SER A 27 -10.75 23.29 25.79
N VAL A 28 -11.65 24.16 25.33
CA VAL A 28 -11.62 24.69 23.96
C VAL A 28 -10.34 25.48 23.71
N ALA A 29 -9.88 26.30 24.66
CA ALA A 29 -8.62 27.05 24.53
C ALA A 29 -7.40 26.14 24.48
N GLU A 30 -7.34 25.11 25.33
CA GLU A 30 -6.26 24.11 25.33
C GLU A 30 -6.24 23.31 24.01
N HIS A 31 -7.39 22.82 23.56
CA HIS A 31 -7.51 22.15 22.25
C HIS A 31 -7.15 23.10 21.10
N ALA A 32 -7.54 24.37 21.17
CA ALA A 32 -7.19 25.37 20.15
C ALA A 32 -5.69 25.67 20.10
N VAL A 33 -4.98 25.63 21.24
CA VAL A 33 -3.51 25.76 21.27
C VAL A 33 -2.85 24.54 20.62
N VAL A 34 -3.35 23.34 20.89
CA VAL A 34 -2.83 22.11 20.27
C VAL A 34 -3.08 22.12 18.76
N GLU A 35 -4.32 22.40 18.33
CA GLU A 35 -4.67 22.49 16.91
C GLU A 35 -3.97 23.65 16.20
N GLY A 36 -3.81 24.80 16.86
CA GLY A 36 -3.03 25.92 16.35
C GLY A 36 -1.55 25.58 16.16
N SER A 37 -0.97 24.79 17.07
CA SER A 37 0.41 24.31 16.97
C SER A 37 0.57 23.31 15.83
N ARG A 38 -0.35 22.35 15.69
CA ARG A 38 -0.40 21.40 14.56
C ARG A 38 -0.56 22.12 13.22
N TYR A 39 -1.42 23.14 13.16
CA TYR A 39 -1.58 23.98 11.98
C TYR A 39 -0.29 24.71 11.63
N ALA A 40 0.39 25.30 12.61
CA ALA A 40 1.65 26.00 12.39
C ALA A 40 2.77 25.06 11.91
N GLU A 41 2.89 23.88 12.51
CA GLU A 41 3.81 22.83 12.05
C GLU A 41 3.50 22.37 10.62
N GLU A 42 2.22 22.19 10.29
CA GLU A 42 1.81 21.78 8.95
C GLU A 42 2.13 22.87 7.94
N VAL A 43 1.80 24.13 8.22
CA VAL A 43 2.16 25.28 7.36
C VAL A 43 3.67 25.41 7.20
N ALA A 44 4.46 25.18 8.25
CA ALA A 44 5.92 25.22 8.18
C ALA A 44 6.51 24.04 7.37
N ALA A 45 5.82 22.90 7.35
CA ALA A 45 6.20 21.75 6.52
C ALA A 45 5.83 21.95 5.03
N GLN A 46 4.87 22.83 4.74
CA GLN A 46 4.61 23.33 3.40
C GLN A 46 5.74 24.29 2.99
N SER A 47 6.28 24.12 1.79
CA SER A 47 7.29 25.04 1.23
C SER A 47 6.73 25.74 -0.01
N PRO A 48 5.66 26.55 0.12
CA PRO A 48 4.90 27.00 -1.04
C PRO A 48 5.63 28.01 -1.93
N PHE A 49 6.70 28.64 -1.42
CA PHE A 49 7.42 29.71 -2.12
C PHE A 49 8.88 29.37 -2.46
N GLU A 50 9.45 28.37 -1.80
CA GLU A 50 10.86 27.98 -1.99
C GLU A 50 10.97 26.65 -2.72
N THR A 51 12.02 26.51 -3.53
CA THR A 51 12.38 25.24 -4.15
C THR A 51 12.91 24.30 -3.07
N LYS A 52 12.26 23.15 -2.91
CA LYS A 52 12.69 22.12 -1.98
C LYS A 52 13.60 21.12 -2.69
N GLU A 53 14.88 21.11 -2.34
CA GLU A 53 15.80 20.05 -2.74
C GLU A 53 15.68 18.88 -1.76
N MET A 54 15.52 17.65 -2.28
CA MET A 54 15.53 16.45 -1.45
C MET A 54 16.12 15.25 -2.19
N SER A 55 16.86 14.42 -1.49
CA SER A 55 17.38 13.16 -2.02
C SER A 55 16.28 12.13 -2.25
N TRP A 56 16.55 11.12 -3.07
CA TRP A 56 15.61 10.00 -3.29
C TRP A 56 15.31 9.25 -1.98
N ARG A 57 16.30 9.10 -1.11
CA ARG A 57 16.12 8.50 0.22
C ARG A 57 15.22 9.35 1.10
N GLU A 58 15.43 10.66 1.14
CA GLU A 58 14.60 11.58 1.92
C GLU A 58 13.15 11.57 1.42
N ALA A 59 12.94 11.54 0.11
CA ALA A 59 11.60 11.41 -0.47
C ALA A 59 10.91 10.10 -0.04
N ALA A 60 11.66 9.00 0.05
CA ALA A 60 11.15 7.71 0.51
C ALA A 60 10.78 7.72 2.00
N GLU A 61 11.55 8.39 2.85
CA GLU A 61 11.18 8.57 4.27
C GLU A 61 10.00 9.52 4.43
N LEU A 62 9.95 10.60 3.65
CA LEU A 62 8.85 11.56 3.68
C LEU A 62 7.52 10.92 3.27
N MET A 63 7.54 9.98 2.32
CA MET A 63 6.36 9.20 1.91
C MET A 63 5.76 8.46 3.12
N LYS A 64 6.60 7.88 3.98
CA LYS A 64 6.14 7.13 5.17
C LYS A 64 5.47 8.01 6.23
N VAL A 65 5.53 9.34 6.08
CA VAL A 65 4.98 10.32 7.03
C VAL A 65 3.84 11.12 6.41
N ARG A 66 3.87 11.38 5.09
CA ARG A 66 2.92 12.30 4.45
C ARG A 66 2.03 11.67 3.39
N ASN A 67 2.43 10.56 2.76
CA ASN A 67 1.56 9.92 1.78
C ASN A 67 0.42 9.18 2.51
N HIS A 68 -0.80 9.69 2.34
CA HIS A 68 -1.98 9.17 3.01
C HIS A 68 -2.28 7.72 2.62
N ASP A 69 -2.18 7.38 1.32
CA ASP A 69 -2.48 6.04 0.82
C ASP A 69 -1.49 4.99 1.34
N PHE A 70 -0.21 5.36 1.43
CA PHE A 70 0.84 4.52 2.00
C PHE A 70 0.63 4.31 3.50
N LEU A 71 0.32 5.37 4.25
CA LEU A 71 0.04 5.29 5.68
C LEU A 71 -1.20 4.43 5.97
N ALA A 72 -2.31 4.66 5.27
CA ALA A 72 -3.52 3.87 5.41
C ALA A 72 -3.29 2.39 5.05
N ALA A 73 -2.48 2.11 4.02
CA ALA A 73 -2.09 0.74 3.69
C ALA A 73 -1.21 0.12 4.79
N LYS A 74 -0.24 0.86 5.33
CA LYS A 74 0.62 0.39 6.42
C LYS A 74 -0.17 0.08 7.68
N GLU A 75 -1.11 0.95 8.06
CA GLU A 75 -2.02 0.72 9.19
C GLU A 75 -2.87 -0.53 8.95
N ALA A 76 -3.48 -0.68 7.77
CA ALA A 76 -4.25 -1.88 7.41
C ALA A 76 -3.40 -3.16 7.45
N TYR A 77 -2.13 -3.09 7.04
CA TYR A 77 -1.19 -4.21 7.15
C TYR A 77 -0.90 -4.57 8.61
N GLN A 78 -0.66 -3.56 9.45
CA GLN A 78 -0.44 -3.75 10.89
C GLN A 78 -1.69 -4.32 11.56
N GLU A 79 -2.88 -3.77 11.30
CA GLU A 79 -4.15 -4.29 11.84
C GLU A 79 -4.48 -5.70 11.35
N ALA A 80 -4.10 -6.06 10.12
CA ALA A 80 -4.29 -7.41 9.62
C ALA A 80 -3.38 -8.43 10.35
N ASN A 81 -2.21 -7.98 10.81
CA ASN A 81 -1.22 -8.81 11.48
C ASN A 81 -1.29 -8.72 13.02
N GLU A 82 -1.88 -7.65 13.57
CA GLU A 82 -2.10 -7.46 15.00
C GLU A 82 -3.52 -7.87 15.39
N LYS A 83 -3.62 -8.75 16.40
CA LYS A 83 -4.80 -9.41 16.96
C LYS A 83 -5.11 -10.75 16.29
N GLN A 84 -4.94 -11.84 17.06
CA GLN A 84 -5.67 -13.08 16.83
C GLN A 84 -7.03 -13.00 17.55
N PRO A 85 -8.13 -12.66 16.87
CA PRO A 85 -9.49 -12.73 17.42
C PRO A 85 -9.89 -14.16 17.81
N LEU A 86 -9.18 -15.18 17.32
CA LEU A 86 -9.32 -16.58 17.70
C LEU A 86 -9.23 -16.79 19.21
N VAL A 87 -8.15 -16.31 19.83
CA VAL A 87 -7.85 -16.58 21.24
C VAL A 87 -8.91 -15.94 22.12
N GLN A 88 -9.34 -14.73 21.79
CA GLN A 88 -10.39 -14.02 22.54
C GLN A 88 -11.78 -14.65 22.36
N LYS A 89 -12.18 -15.02 21.12
CA LYS A 89 -13.48 -15.66 20.85
C LYS A 89 -13.55 -17.08 21.43
N LEU A 90 -12.51 -17.88 21.25
CA LEU A 90 -12.38 -19.22 21.85
C LEU A 90 -12.45 -19.12 23.38
N THR A 91 -11.72 -18.17 23.98
CA THR A 91 -11.75 -17.96 25.45
C THR A 91 -13.15 -17.58 25.95
N THR A 92 -13.87 -16.72 25.21
CA THR A 92 -15.19 -16.23 25.64
C THR A 92 -16.27 -17.32 25.53
N GLU A 93 -16.25 -18.11 24.45
CA GLU A 93 -17.22 -19.18 24.22
C GLU A 93 -16.93 -20.44 25.04
N VAL A 94 -15.66 -20.76 25.29
CA VAL A 94 -15.30 -21.88 26.17
C VAL A 94 -15.62 -21.55 27.64
N LYS A 95 -15.40 -20.30 28.08
CA LYS A 95 -15.78 -19.80 29.41
C LYS A 95 -17.30 -19.77 29.62
N SER A 96 -18.10 -19.61 28.56
CA SER A 96 -19.57 -19.64 28.64
C SER A 96 -20.15 -21.06 28.58
N ALA A 97 -19.45 -22.00 27.94
CA ALA A 97 -19.88 -23.39 27.79
C ALA A 97 -19.48 -24.29 28.98
N VAL A 98 -18.42 -23.95 29.70
CA VAL A 98 -17.88 -24.76 30.80
C VAL A 98 -17.63 -23.87 32.02
N ASN A 99 -18.26 -24.17 33.16
CA ASN A 99 -17.99 -23.54 34.46
C ASN A 99 -16.64 -24.00 35.04
N VAL A 100 -15.56 -23.94 34.26
CA VAL A 100 -14.24 -24.45 34.62
C VAL A 100 -13.15 -23.45 34.23
N SER A 101 -12.09 -23.38 35.04
CA SER A 101 -11.00 -22.42 34.88
C SER A 101 -10.03 -22.78 33.74
N PHE A 102 -9.31 -21.78 33.22
CA PHE A 102 -8.35 -21.86 32.11
C PHE A 102 -7.33 -23.01 32.23
N GLY A 103 -6.92 -23.36 33.45
CA GLY A 103 -5.88 -24.38 33.70
C GLY A 103 -6.29 -25.83 33.44
N ASP A 104 -7.59 -26.13 33.40
CA ASP A 104 -8.09 -27.51 33.24
C ASP A 104 -8.45 -27.88 31.79
N LEU A 105 -8.65 -26.87 30.93
CA LEU A 105 -8.92 -27.02 29.50
C LEU A 105 -7.68 -27.35 28.67
N LEU A 106 -6.49 -27.01 29.18
CA LEU A 106 -5.21 -27.27 28.52
C LEU A 106 -4.71 -28.72 28.72
N LYS A 107 -5.46 -29.56 29.44
CA LYS A 107 -5.08 -30.95 29.73
C LYS A 107 -5.87 -31.92 28.80
N PRO A 108 -5.21 -32.61 27.86
CA PRO A 108 -5.87 -33.51 26.90
C PRO A 108 -6.71 -34.63 27.55
N GLN A 109 -6.29 -35.12 28.73
CA GLN A 109 -7.03 -36.15 29.47
C GLN A 109 -8.36 -35.65 30.05
N SER A 110 -8.49 -34.35 30.32
CA SER A 110 -9.75 -33.75 30.79
C SER A 110 -10.79 -33.68 29.67
N VAL A 111 -10.36 -33.36 28.45
CA VAL A 111 -11.19 -33.30 27.24
C VAL A 111 -11.71 -34.69 26.85
N LEU A 112 -10.85 -35.72 26.94
CA LEU A 112 -11.23 -37.12 26.68
C LEU A 112 -12.21 -37.69 27.71
N LYS A 113 -12.08 -37.32 29.01
CA LYS A 113 -13.06 -37.69 30.04
C LYS A 113 -14.42 -37.06 29.80
N LEU A 114 -14.44 -35.79 29.39
CA LEU A 114 -15.65 -35.06 29.02
C LEU A 114 -16.40 -35.73 27.87
N LEU A 115 -15.71 -36.26 26.86
CA LEU A 115 -16.34 -36.96 25.72
C LEU A 115 -16.96 -38.33 26.08
N ASN A 116 -16.59 -38.93 27.21
CA ASN A 116 -17.00 -40.28 27.63
C ASN A 116 -18.12 -40.30 28.71
N GLU A 117 -18.67 -39.14 29.10
CA GLU A 117 -19.72 -39.07 30.12
C GLU A 117 -21.15 -39.35 29.58
N PRO A 118 -22.10 -39.82 30.43
CA PRO A 118 -23.37 -40.38 29.99
C PRO A 118 -24.38 -39.36 29.40
N VAL A 119 -25.29 -39.92 28.61
CA VAL A 119 -26.11 -39.32 27.53
C VAL A 119 -27.10 -38.20 27.94
N THR A 120 -27.24 -37.83 29.22
CA THR A 120 -28.22 -36.80 29.65
C THR A 120 -27.80 -35.35 29.34
N GLN A 121 -26.55 -35.11 28.96
CA GLN A 121 -26.04 -33.78 28.57
C GLN A 121 -25.86 -33.61 27.05
N VAL A 122 -26.19 -34.62 26.24
CA VAL A 122 -25.94 -34.64 24.78
C VAL A 122 -26.49 -33.41 24.03
N PRO A 123 -27.69 -32.88 24.31
CA PRO A 123 -28.18 -31.69 23.60
C PRO A 123 -27.34 -30.42 23.87
N LYS A 124 -26.91 -30.19 25.11
CA LYS A 124 -26.03 -29.06 25.46
C LYS A 124 -24.63 -29.25 24.88
N ARG A 125 -24.15 -30.49 24.81
CA ARG A 125 -22.84 -30.86 24.26
C ARG A 125 -22.80 -30.76 22.74
N LEU A 126 -23.84 -31.19 22.03
CA LEU A 126 -23.99 -30.98 20.59
C LEU A 126 -24.09 -29.49 20.24
N ALA A 127 -24.79 -28.69 21.06
CA ALA A 127 -24.77 -27.24 20.91
C ALA A 127 -23.37 -26.65 21.11
N SER A 128 -22.60 -27.13 22.10
CA SER A 128 -21.21 -26.69 22.31
C SER A 128 -20.25 -27.14 21.21
N MET A 129 -20.41 -28.35 20.64
CA MET A 129 -19.60 -28.84 19.52
C MET A 129 -19.96 -28.14 18.21
N SER A 130 -21.25 -27.86 17.98
CA SER A 130 -21.69 -26.99 16.88
C SER A 130 -21.10 -25.59 17.02
N LYS A 131 -21.11 -25.01 18.23
CA LYS A 131 -20.46 -23.73 18.50
C LYS A 131 -18.95 -23.77 18.30
N LEU A 132 -18.25 -24.81 18.75
CA LEU A 132 -16.81 -24.98 18.52
C LEU A 132 -16.49 -25.11 17.03
N LYS A 133 -17.35 -25.78 16.26
CA LYS A 133 -17.26 -25.85 14.79
C LYS A 133 -17.55 -24.50 14.15
N ASP A 134 -18.56 -23.77 14.60
CA ASP A 134 -18.87 -22.43 14.12
C ASP A 134 -17.74 -21.45 14.47
N ILE A 135 -17.09 -21.60 15.62
CA ILE A 135 -15.89 -20.88 16.04
C ILE A 135 -14.70 -21.26 15.16
N SER A 136 -14.47 -22.55 14.89
CA SER A 136 -13.39 -23.03 14.00
C SER A 136 -13.59 -22.52 12.57
N HIS A 137 -14.80 -22.60 12.05
CA HIS A 137 -15.13 -22.10 10.72
C HIS A 137 -15.04 -20.56 10.67
N SER A 138 -15.48 -19.86 11.72
CA SER A 138 -15.31 -18.41 11.86
C SER A 138 -13.84 -18.02 12.01
N ALA A 139 -13.05 -18.84 12.69
CA ALA A 139 -11.62 -18.68 12.90
C ALA A 139 -10.86 -18.81 11.58
N GLU A 140 -11.11 -19.88 10.82
CA GLU A 140 -10.56 -20.07 9.48
C GLU A 140 -11.02 -18.95 8.53
N THR A 141 -12.29 -18.57 8.56
CA THR A 141 -12.80 -17.43 7.76
C THR A 141 -12.09 -16.13 8.12
N SER A 142 -11.89 -15.87 9.41
CA SER A 142 -11.19 -14.67 9.90
C SER A 142 -9.72 -14.71 9.48
N ALA A 143 -9.04 -15.85 9.63
CA ALA A 143 -7.65 -16.03 9.22
C ALA A 143 -7.49 -15.76 7.72
N TRP A 144 -8.37 -16.30 6.87
CA TRP A 144 -8.37 -15.99 5.45
C TRP A 144 -8.63 -14.51 5.15
N GLN A 145 -9.50 -13.85 5.92
CA GLN A 145 -9.74 -12.41 5.77
C GLN A 145 -8.51 -11.59 6.16
N HIS A 146 -7.86 -11.92 7.28
CA HIS A 146 -6.62 -11.27 7.71
C HIS A 146 -5.50 -11.46 6.68
N THR A 147 -5.28 -12.67 6.18
CA THR A 147 -4.28 -12.93 5.12
C THR A 147 -4.61 -12.14 3.85
N ALA A 148 -5.88 -12.05 3.44
CA ALA A 148 -6.28 -11.24 2.28
C ALA A 148 -5.97 -9.76 2.49
N SER A 149 -6.37 -9.22 3.65
CA SER A 149 -6.15 -7.82 4.00
C SER A 149 -4.66 -7.47 4.10
N SER A 150 -3.84 -8.37 4.65
CA SER A 150 -2.39 -8.22 4.76
C SER A 150 -1.73 -8.17 3.37
N VAL A 151 -2.04 -9.13 2.49
CA VAL A 151 -1.51 -9.15 1.12
C VAL A 151 -2.00 -7.94 0.31
N ASP A 152 -3.26 -7.54 0.47
CA ASP A 152 -3.81 -6.35 -0.21
C ASP A 152 -3.14 -5.05 0.25
N ALA A 153 -2.90 -4.92 1.54
CA ALA A 153 -2.21 -3.79 2.13
C ALA A 153 -0.74 -3.72 1.67
N GLU A 154 -0.05 -4.86 1.61
CA GLU A 154 1.32 -4.93 1.11
C GLU A 154 1.43 -4.53 -0.37
N LEU A 155 0.51 -5.02 -1.21
CA LEU A 155 0.44 -4.62 -2.61
C LEU A 155 0.22 -3.11 -2.78
N LYS A 156 -0.62 -2.50 -1.93
CA LYS A 156 -0.83 -1.04 -1.93
C LYS A 156 0.42 -0.28 -1.50
N MET A 157 1.10 -0.73 -0.44
CA MET A 157 2.36 -0.11 -0.01
C MET A 157 3.43 -0.16 -1.12
N ARG A 158 3.55 -1.30 -1.82
CA ARG A 158 4.46 -1.43 -2.96
C ARG A 158 4.05 -0.53 -4.13
N ALA A 159 2.76 -0.40 -4.41
CA ALA A 159 2.26 0.49 -5.44
C ALA A 159 2.63 1.96 -5.19
N GLU A 160 2.46 2.45 -3.96
CA GLU A 160 2.85 3.83 -3.62
C GLU A 160 4.38 4.03 -3.67
N LYS A 161 5.17 3.03 -3.26
CA LYS A 161 6.63 3.07 -3.45
C LYS A 161 7.04 3.11 -4.92
N VAL A 162 6.37 2.34 -5.78
CA VAL A 162 6.61 2.35 -7.24
C VAL A 162 6.24 3.70 -7.84
N LYS A 163 5.08 4.26 -7.45
CA LYS A 163 4.63 5.58 -7.88
C LYS A 163 5.62 6.68 -7.50
N LEU A 164 6.19 6.62 -6.29
CA LEU A 164 7.29 7.51 -5.91
C LEU A 164 8.47 7.39 -6.87
N GLN A 165 8.88 6.16 -7.20
CA GLN A 165 10.03 5.93 -8.07
C GLN A 165 9.78 6.39 -9.51
N GLU A 166 8.56 6.31 -10.01
CA GLU A 166 8.15 6.95 -11.26
C GLU A 166 8.36 8.46 -11.17
N LEU A 167 7.78 9.12 -10.16
CA LEU A 167 7.91 10.57 -9.95
C LEU A 167 9.37 11.02 -9.86
N LEU A 168 10.22 10.30 -9.11
CA LEU A 168 11.64 10.63 -8.96
C LEU A 168 12.38 10.58 -10.31
N ARG A 169 12.06 9.59 -11.15
CA ARG A 169 12.72 9.37 -12.44
C ARG A 169 12.20 10.28 -13.53
N GLU A 170 10.90 10.55 -13.55
CA GLU A 170 10.28 11.49 -14.47
C GLU A 170 10.76 12.92 -14.19
N GLY A 171 10.84 13.31 -12.91
CA GLY A 171 11.39 14.59 -12.50
C GLY A 171 12.83 14.77 -12.98
N HIS A 172 13.68 13.77 -12.71
CA HIS A 172 15.07 13.77 -13.20
C HIS A 172 15.13 13.88 -14.73
N LEU A 173 14.29 13.15 -15.46
CA LEU A 173 14.25 13.19 -16.93
C LEU A 173 13.85 14.57 -17.45
N LEU A 174 12.80 15.17 -16.88
CA LEU A 174 12.30 16.50 -17.23
C LEU A 174 13.34 17.58 -16.93
N ASP A 175 13.92 17.55 -15.73
CA ASP A 175 14.93 18.53 -15.31
C ASP A 175 16.18 18.44 -16.19
N SER A 176 16.64 17.22 -16.51
CA SER A 176 17.79 17.00 -17.40
C SER A 176 17.52 17.57 -18.80
N GLU A 177 16.31 17.37 -19.33
CA GLU A 177 15.98 17.83 -20.69
C GLU A 177 15.79 19.34 -20.75
N LEU A 178 15.18 19.94 -19.72
CA LEU A 178 15.09 21.39 -19.60
C LEU A 178 16.47 22.03 -19.51
N GLN A 179 17.37 21.46 -18.70
CA GLN A 179 18.76 21.93 -18.59
C GLN A 179 19.49 21.88 -19.94
N LEU A 180 19.29 20.82 -20.73
CA LEU A 180 19.88 20.71 -22.06
C LEU A 180 19.36 21.78 -23.02
N VAL A 181 18.06 22.07 -22.99
CA VAL A 181 17.44 23.13 -23.81
C VAL A 181 17.96 24.52 -23.38
N GLU A 182 18.15 24.74 -22.08
CA GLU A 182 18.63 26.02 -21.53
C GLU A 182 20.12 26.25 -21.75
N ALA A 183 20.93 25.19 -21.69
CA ALA A 183 22.36 25.24 -21.97
C ALA A 183 22.69 25.33 -23.46
N ALA A 184 21.72 25.07 -24.35
CA ALA A 184 21.91 25.12 -25.78
C ALA A 184 22.30 26.53 -26.26
N PRO A 185 23.27 26.66 -27.19
CA PRO A 185 23.61 27.96 -27.77
C PRO A 185 22.39 28.64 -28.41
N PRO A 186 22.24 29.97 -28.27
CA PRO A 186 21.14 30.69 -28.87
C PRO A 186 21.18 30.56 -30.40
N LEU A 187 20.02 30.35 -31.01
CA LEU A 187 19.91 30.26 -32.46
C LEU A 187 20.29 31.60 -33.13
N PRO A 188 21.00 31.59 -34.26
CA PRO A 188 21.30 32.80 -35.05
C PRO A 188 20.06 33.62 -35.41
N GLN A 189 20.21 34.94 -35.57
CA GLN A 189 19.11 35.86 -35.92
C GLN A 189 18.50 35.65 -37.31
N ASP A 190 19.18 34.89 -38.17
CA ASP A 190 18.75 34.45 -39.49
C ASP A 190 18.31 32.96 -39.54
N ALA A 191 18.33 32.26 -38.40
CA ALA A 191 17.89 30.86 -38.32
C ALA A 191 16.45 30.67 -38.81
N ASP A 192 16.19 29.51 -39.42
CA ASP A 192 14.88 29.12 -39.95
C ASP A 192 13.76 29.34 -38.91
N PRO A 193 12.71 30.13 -39.23
CA PRO A 193 11.56 30.33 -38.35
C PRO A 193 10.92 29.02 -37.87
N LYS A 194 10.94 27.96 -38.69
CA LYS A 194 10.41 26.63 -38.31
C LYS A 194 11.25 26.00 -37.22
N LEU A 195 12.57 26.13 -37.28
CA LEU A 195 13.49 25.61 -36.26
C LEU A 195 13.24 26.32 -34.92
N ARG A 196 13.19 27.66 -34.93
CA ARG A 196 12.90 28.45 -33.72
C ARG A 196 11.58 28.04 -33.08
N LYS A 197 10.54 27.90 -33.90
CA LYS A 197 9.23 27.44 -33.43
C LYS A 197 9.32 26.05 -32.81
N SER A 198 10.05 25.12 -33.44
CA SER A 198 10.20 23.75 -32.93
C SER A 198 10.94 23.69 -31.59
N VAL A 199 12.00 24.49 -31.39
CA VAL A 199 12.68 24.60 -30.09
C VAL A 199 11.74 25.17 -29.03
N GLN A 200 11.01 26.23 -29.36
CA GLN A 200 10.09 26.87 -28.42
C GLN A 200 8.92 25.95 -28.05
N ASP A 201 8.32 25.27 -29.04
CA ASP A 201 7.25 24.30 -28.82
C ASP A 201 7.73 23.15 -27.92
N TRP A 202 8.97 22.70 -28.10
CA TRP A 202 9.57 21.67 -27.25
C TRP A 202 9.79 22.16 -25.81
N LYS A 203 10.37 23.36 -25.64
CA LYS A 203 10.53 23.99 -24.32
C LYS A 203 9.19 24.13 -23.59
N ASN A 204 8.17 24.64 -24.28
CA ASN A 204 6.83 24.81 -23.73
C ASN A 204 6.21 23.47 -23.30
N LYS A 205 6.41 22.41 -24.10
CA LYS A 205 5.94 21.05 -23.75
C LYS A 205 6.62 20.57 -22.47
N LEU A 206 7.95 20.67 -22.37
CA LEU A 206 8.69 20.24 -21.18
C LEU A 206 8.27 21.02 -19.93
N THR A 207 8.11 22.35 -20.02
CA THR A 207 7.64 23.17 -18.90
C THR A 207 6.22 22.79 -18.48
N THR A 208 5.33 22.48 -19.43
CA THR A 208 3.97 22.02 -19.13
C THR A 208 3.98 20.65 -18.45
N GLU A 209 4.76 19.70 -18.94
CA GLU A 209 4.90 18.38 -18.33
C GLU A 209 5.54 18.48 -16.93
N ARG A 210 6.52 19.36 -16.75
CA ARG A 210 7.15 19.63 -15.45
C ARG A 210 6.19 20.23 -14.43
N GLN A 211 5.27 21.10 -14.86
CA GLN A 211 4.23 21.62 -13.97
C GLN A 211 3.20 20.54 -13.57
N LYS A 212 2.81 19.67 -14.52
CA LYS A 212 1.94 18.53 -14.22
C LYS A 212 2.59 17.59 -13.22
N TRP A 213 3.85 17.23 -13.47
CA TRP A 213 4.67 16.44 -12.57
C TRP A 213 4.75 17.06 -11.17
N LEU A 214 4.96 18.38 -11.06
CA LEU A 214 5.01 19.05 -9.76
C LEU A 214 3.68 18.92 -9.01
N ASN A 215 2.55 19.06 -9.71
CA ASN A 215 1.23 18.86 -9.10
C ASN A 215 1.04 17.41 -8.62
N GLU A 216 1.55 16.43 -9.35
CA GLU A 216 1.53 15.02 -8.93
C GLU A 216 2.39 14.78 -7.68
N VAL A 217 3.57 15.40 -7.60
CA VAL A 217 4.43 15.37 -6.40
C VAL A 217 3.72 16.01 -5.21
N ARG A 218 3.07 17.16 -5.41
CA ARG A 218 2.28 17.85 -4.37
C ARG A 218 1.17 16.96 -3.85
N ASN A 219 0.40 16.34 -4.74
CA ASN A 219 -0.66 15.40 -4.38
C ASN A 219 -0.11 14.17 -3.65
N PHE A 220 1.01 13.61 -4.12
CA PHE A 220 1.63 12.42 -3.54
C PHE A 220 2.08 12.63 -2.09
N PHE A 221 2.67 13.79 -1.78
CA PHE A 221 3.11 14.15 -0.43
C PHE A 221 2.09 14.93 0.38
N ASN A 222 0.89 15.15 -0.18
CA ASN A 222 -0.11 16.06 0.38
C ASN A 222 0.54 17.38 0.86
N ALA A 223 1.28 18.03 -0.04
CA ALA A 223 2.10 19.18 0.27
C ALA A 223 2.09 20.21 -0.86
N GLU A 224 1.99 21.48 -0.53
CA GLU A 224 2.11 22.63 -1.42
C GLU A 224 3.56 23.10 -1.46
N TYR A 225 4.30 22.59 -2.45
CA TYR A 225 5.69 22.98 -2.72
C TYR A 225 5.77 23.99 -3.86
N GLY A 226 6.49 25.09 -3.69
CA GLY A 226 6.73 26.08 -4.74
C GLY A 226 7.38 25.43 -5.96
N ASP A 227 8.47 24.71 -5.73
CA ASP A 227 9.08 23.76 -6.67
C ASP A 227 9.80 22.65 -5.90
N VAL A 228 10.14 21.56 -6.57
CA VAL A 228 10.85 20.41 -5.99
C VAL A 228 11.95 19.96 -6.93
N LYS A 229 13.14 19.68 -6.38
CA LYS A 229 14.23 19.07 -7.13
C LYS A 229 14.74 17.83 -6.41
N PHE A 230 14.60 16.68 -7.07
CA PHE A 230 15.08 15.43 -6.50
C PHE A 230 16.53 15.17 -6.85
N VAL A 231 17.36 14.97 -5.83
CA VAL A 231 18.76 14.60 -6.00
C VAL A 231 18.87 13.07 -6.00
N LYS A 232 19.36 12.53 -7.11
CA LYS A 232 19.53 11.09 -7.27
C LYS A 232 20.61 10.56 -6.33
N ASP A 233 20.29 9.51 -5.59
CA ASP A 233 21.23 8.73 -4.78
C ASP A 233 21.12 7.22 -5.11
N GLU A 234 21.75 6.37 -4.30
CA GLU A 234 21.78 4.91 -4.48
C GLU A 234 20.51 4.17 -4.00
N SER A 235 19.53 4.88 -3.41
CA SER A 235 18.30 4.27 -2.85
C SER A 235 17.21 3.97 -3.88
N GLY A 236 17.45 4.29 -5.15
CA GLY A 236 16.51 4.03 -6.23
C GLY A 236 16.32 2.55 -6.53
N LEU A 237 15.12 2.19 -7.03
CA LEU A 237 14.86 0.85 -7.54
C LEU A 237 15.78 0.51 -8.74
N PRO A 238 16.05 -0.78 -9.03
CA PRO A 238 16.94 -1.16 -10.12
C PRO A 238 16.43 -0.65 -11.48
N THR A 239 17.36 -0.17 -12.33
CA THR A 239 17.03 0.28 -13.69
C THR A 239 16.86 -0.86 -14.68
N TYR A 240 17.27 -2.07 -14.30
CA TYR A 240 17.38 -3.26 -15.15
C TYR A 240 18.20 -3.09 -16.44
N ARG A 241 18.84 -1.94 -16.70
CA ARG A 241 19.57 -1.66 -17.95
C ARG A 241 20.68 -2.69 -18.24
N ASN A 242 21.26 -3.26 -17.18
CA ASN A 242 22.35 -4.24 -17.23
C ASN A 242 21.87 -5.71 -17.17
N VAL A 243 20.56 -5.94 -17.12
CA VAL A 243 19.98 -7.29 -17.05
C VAL A 243 19.38 -7.63 -18.41
N GLU A 244 20.01 -8.47 -19.22
CA GLU A 244 19.46 -8.82 -20.54
C GLU A 244 18.29 -9.80 -20.43
N LYS A 245 18.52 -10.94 -19.76
CA LYS A 245 17.55 -12.03 -19.63
C LYS A 245 17.39 -12.41 -18.15
N PRO A 246 16.33 -11.95 -17.47
CA PRO A 246 16.04 -12.41 -16.13
C PRO A 246 15.50 -13.83 -16.17
N ASP A 247 15.80 -14.61 -15.14
CA ASP A 247 15.14 -15.91 -14.96
C ASP A 247 13.71 -15.68 -14.44
N LEU A 248 12.76 -15.63 -15.36
CA LEU A 248 11.33 -15.47 -15.04
C LEU A 248 10.69 -16.75 -14.48
N THR A 249 11.44 -17.86 -14.40
CA THR A 249 10.96 -19.11 -13.77
C THR A 249 11.07 -19.08 -12.24
N GLN A 250 11.83 -18.12 -11.69
CA GLN A 250 11.93 -17.86 -10.25
C GLN A 250 10.61 -17.31 -9.70
N TRP A 251 9.65 -18.20 -9.52
CA TRP A 251 8.29 -17.84 -9.15
C TRP A 251 8.22 -17.15 -7.78
N GLU A 252 9.10 -17.44 -6.83
CA GLU A 252 9.14 -16.73 -5.54
C GLU A 252 9.50 -15.24 -5.70
N ARG A 253 10.31 -14.94 -6.72
CA ARG A 253 10.69 -13.58 -7.07
C ARG A 253 9.59 -12.88 -7.87
N TRP A 254 8.93 -13.58 -8.79
CA TRP A 254 8.02 -12.95 -9.73
C TRP A 254 6.55 -13.18 -9.37
N CYS A 255 5.81 -12.10 -9.18
CA CYS A 255 4.36 -12.13 -9.01
C CYS A 255 3.87 -12.97 -7.82
N GLN A 256 4.67 -13.14 -6.78
CA GLN A 256 4.30 -13.98 -5.63
C GLN A 256 3.11 -13.36 -4.90
N LEU A 257 3.16 -12.07 -4.55
CA LEU A 257 2.09 -11.43 -3.78
C LEU A 257 0.77 -11.40 -4.54
N ARG A 258 0.81 -11.11 -5.83
CA ARG A 258 -0.40 -11.09 -6.67
C ARG A 258 -1.03 -12.48 -6.77
N ARG A 259 -0.22 -13.54 -6.89
CA ARG A 259 -0.73 -14.92 -6.86
C ARG A 259 -1.25 -15.31 -5.48
N SER A 260 -0.59 -14.90 -4.40
CA SER A 260 -1.08 -15.10 -3.03
C SER A 260 -2.45 -14.46 -2.84
N LYS A 261 -2.67 -13.24 -3.34
CA LYS A 261 -3.97 -12.57 -3.31
C LYS A 261 -5.07 -13.37 -4.01
N GLU A 262 -4.81 -13.82 -5.24
CA GLU A 262 -5.78 -14.60 -5.99
C GLU A 262 -6.04 -15.97 -5.35
N LEU A 263 -5.00 -16.61 -4.81
CA LEU A 263 -5.12 -17.88 -4.10
C LEU A 263 -6.00 -17.73 -2.86
N VAL A 264 -5.76 -16.69 -2.05
CA VAL A 264 -6.58 -16.41 -0.87
C VAL A 264 -8.05 -16.17 -1.25
N LYS A 265 -8.33 -15.47 -2.35
CA LYS A 265 -9.72 -15.30 -2.84
C LYS A 265 -10.37 -16.63 -3.22
N VAL A 266 -9.66 -17.50 -3.92
CA VAL A 266 -10.14 -18.83 -4.32
C VAL A 266 -10.40 -19.69 -3.08
N LEU A 267 -9.46 -19.72 -2.13
CA LEU A 267 -9.59 -20.46 -0.88
C LEU A 267 -10.74 -19.94 -0.01
N GLN A 268 -10.92 -18.63 0.10
CA GLN A 268 -12.09 -18.03 0.77
C GLN A 268 -13.42 -18.46 0.13
N LYS A 269 -13.46 -18.53 -1.20
CA LYS A 269 -14.68 -18.93 -1.94
C LYS A 269 -14.97 -20.41 -1.75
N ALA A 270 -13.95 -21.27 -1.80
CA ALA A 270 -14.07 -22.71 -1.53
C ALA A 270 -14.57 -22.95 -0.10
N HIS A 271 -13.94 -22.30 0.89
CA HIS A 271 -14.33 -22.38 2.31
C HIS A 271 -15.78 -21.97 2.56
N LYS A 272 -16.27 -20.91 1.89
CA LYS A 272 -17.67 -20.48 1.97
C LYS A 272 -18.64 -21.49 1.35
N ALA A 273 -18.23 -22.20 0.31
CA ALA A 273 -19.04 -23.23 -0.34
C ALA A 273 -19.11 -24.51 0.50
N ASP A 274 -18.02 -24.86 1.19
CA ASP A 274 -17.88 -26.04 2.06
C ASP A 274 -18.47 -25.85 3.47
N LYS A 275 -19.49 -24.99 3.63
CA LYS A 275 -20.21 -24.88 4.91
C LYS A 275 -20.72 -26.27 5.31
N PRO A 276 -20.20 -26.92 6.35
CA PRO A 276 -20.47 -28.34 6.50
C PRO A 276 -21.89 -28.52 7.03
N ALA A 277 -22.77 -29.16 6.26
CA ALA A 277 -24.03 -29.70 6.77
C ALA A 277 -23.73 -30.60 7.97
N ILE A 278 -24.49 -30.48 9.06
CA ILE A 278 -24.25 -31.13 10.36
C ILE A 278 -23.89 -32.62 10.18
N PRO A 279 -22.67 -33.08 10.53
CA PRO A 279 -22.33 -34.50 10.53
C PRO A 279 -21.95 -35.01 11.93
N GLY A 280 -22.15 -36.30 12.16
CA GLY A 280 -21.97 -36.99 13.45
C GLY A 280 -20.56 -36.93 14.04
N THR A 281 -20.47 -37.38 15.30
CA THR A 281 -19.30 -37.28 16.21
C THR A 281 -17.98 -37.84 15.68
N ASP A 282 -18.02 -38.74 14.70
CA ASP A 282 -16.81 -39.36 14.13
C ASP A 282 -16.02 -38.43 13.21
N MET A 283 -16.70 -37.50 12.52
CA MET A 283 -16.03 -36.51 11.65
C MET A 283 -15.25 -35.47 12.47
N VAL A 284 -15.75 -35.14 13.67
CA VAL A 284 -15.08 -34.23 14.61
C VAL A 284 -13.83 -34.89 15.21
N LYS A 285 -13.90 -36.19 15.55
CA LYS A 285 -12.72 -36.95 16.00
C LYS A 285 -11.64 -37.02 14.94
N ASN A 286 -12.01 -37.25 13.68
CA ASN A 286 -11.04 -37.37 12.58
C ASN A 286 -10.37 -36.03 12.25
N LYS A 287 -11.11 -34.91 12.23
CA LYS A 287 -10.51 -33.57 12.03
C LYS A 287 -9.66 -33.11 13.22
N LEU A 288 -10.03 -33.45 14.45
CA LEU A 288 -9.22 -33.15 15.63
C LEU A 288 -7.93 -33.99 15.63
N ALA A 289 -8.01 -35.26 15.22
CA ALA A 289 -6.86 -36.12 15.05
C ALA A 289 -5.93 -35.65 13.93
N SER A 290 -6.46 -35.21 12.77
CA SER A 290 -5.65 -34.67 11.67
C SER A 290 -4.93 -33.36 12.04
N PHE A 291 -5.58 -32.49 12.83
CA PHE A 291 -4.94 -31.31 13.44
C PHE A 291 -3.80 -31.68 14.43
N MET A 292 -3.85 -32.87 15.03
CA MET A 292 -2.83 -33.36 15.96
C MET A 292 -1.71 -34.17 15.29
N THR A 293 -1.99 -34.79 14.13
CA THR A 293 -0.99 -35.58 13.38
C THR A 293 -0.35 -34.81 12.23
N GLY A 294 -0.88 -33.64 11.85
CA GLY A 294 -0.35 -32.82 10.77
C GLY A 294 -0.64 -33.37 9.37
N ASP A 295 -1.51 -34.37 9.24
CA ASP A 295 -1.94 -34.88 7.94
C ASP A 295 -3.05 -33.99 7.38
N GLU A 296 -2.66 -33.07 6.50
CA GLU A 296 -3.60 -32.28 5.69
C GLU A 296 -4.01 -33.09 4.45
N ASP A 297 -5.18 -33.72 4.48
CA ASP A 297 -5.94 -33.99 3.25
C ASP A 297 -6.46 -32.64 2.70
N ASN A 298 -5.57 -31.89 2.04
CA ASN A 298 -5.92 -30.63 1.40
C ASN A 298 -6.21 -30.89 -0.08
N PRO A 299 -7.40 -30.57 -0.61
CA PRO A 299 -7.63 -30.66 -2.04
C PRO A 299 -6.69 -29.67 -2.75
N ASP A 300 -5.96 -30.14 -3.76
CA ASP A 300 -5.10 -29.35 -4.65
C ASP A 300 -5.92 -28.25 -5.37
N LEU A 301 -6.23 -27.15 -4.68
CA LEU A 301 -6.90 -25.99 -5.23
C LEU A 301 -5.87 -25.16 -6.00
N VAL A 302 -5.75 -25.47 -7.28
CA VAL A 302 -4.86 -24.79 -8.22
C VAL A 302 -5.57 -23.55 -8.80
N LEU A 303 -4.83 -22.45 -8.94
CA LEU A 303 -5.31 -21.25 -9.63
C LEU A 303 -5.69 -21.54 -11.08
N ASP A 304 -6.59 -20.73 -11.63
CA ASP A 304 -6.92 -20.81 -13.06
C ASP A 304 -5.66 -20.63 -13.92
N THR A 305 -5.39 -21.64 -14.75
CA THR A 305 -4.21 -21.69 -15.61
C THR A 305 -4.19 -20.52 -16.60
N GLN A 306 -5.36 -20.02 -17.03
CA GLN A 306 -5.42 -18.90 -17.96
C GLN A 306 -5.05 -17.56 -17.28
N SER A 307 -5.48 -17.34 -16.04
CA SER A 307 -5.06 -16.22 -15.22
C SER A 307 -3.54 -16.15 -15.06
N VAL A 308 -2.91 -17.27 -14.68
CA VAL A 308 -1.45 -17.37 -14.54
C VAL A 308 -0.73 -17.11 -15.87
N ARG A 309 -1.23 -17.67 -16.98
CA ARG A 309 -0.68 -17.40 -18.32
C ARG A 309 -0.76 -15.93 -18.71
N ASN A 310 -1.87 -15.27 -18.41
CA ASN A 310 -2.04 -13.84 -18.73
C ASN A 310 -1.08 -12.98 -17.92
N GLU A 311 -0.89 -13.28 -16.63
CA GLU A 311 0.06 -12.59 -15.77
C GLU A 311 1.51 -12.73 -16.28
N VAL A 312 1.94 -13.95 -16.61
CA VAL A 312 3.27 -14.21 -17.16
C VAL A 312 3.46 -13.48 -18.50
N ARG A 313 2.45 -13.52 -19.38
CA ARG A 313 2.50 -12.78 -20.67
C ARG A 313 2.66 -11.28 -20.45
N GLN A 314 1.93 -10.70 -19.50
CA GLN A 314 2.05 -9.28 -19.17
C GLN A 314 3.44 -8.93 -18.64
N LEU A 315 4.01 -9.75 -17.76
CA LEU A 315 5.37 -9.54 -17.26
C LEU A 315 6.41 -9.59 -18.39
N ILE A 316 6.34 -10.62 -19.24
CA ILE A 316 7.23 -10.77 -20.40
C ILE A 316 7.08 -9.59 -21.37
N GLN A 317 5.84 -9.17 -21.65
CA GLN A 317 5.57 -8.06 -22.55
C GLN A 317 6.18 -6.76 -22.02
N ASN A 318 5.90 -6.40 -20.77
CA ASN A 318 6.48 -5.20 -20.15
C ASN A 318 8.02 -5.25 -20.12
N TRP A 319 8.61 -6.42 -19.84
CA TRP A 319 10.06 -6.57 -19.89
C TRP A 319 10.61 -6.29 -21.30
N ARG A 320 10.00 -6.87 -22.34
CA ARG A 320 10.42 -6.66 -23.74
C ARG A 320 10.28 -5.20 -24.16
N GLU A 321 9.14 -4.58 -23.86
CA GLU A 321 8.87 -3.19 -24.22
C GLU A 321 9.81 -2.23 -23.48
N MET A 322 10.13 -2.50 -22.21
CA MET A 322 11.17 -1.78 -21.45
C MET A 322 12.54 -1.91 -22.15
N LYS A 323 12.92 -3.12 -22.59
CA LYS A 323 14.21 -3.36 -23.26
C LYS A 323 14.30 -2.68 -24.62
N GLU A 324 13.25 -2.75 -25.40
CA GLU A 324 13.16 -2.08 -26.69
C GLU A 324 13.27 -0.55 -26.53
N ALA A 325 12.59 0.02 -25.53
CA ALA A 325 12.71 1.44 -25.20
C ALA A 325 14.14 1.81 -24.78
N GLN A 326 14.79 1.00 -23.93
CA GLN A 326 16.18 1.19 -23.51
C GLN A 326 17.15 1.19 -24.69
N GLU A 327 16.99 0.24 -25.62
CA GLU A 327 17.85 0.11 -26.79
C GLU A 327 17.67 1.26 -27.78
N LYS A 328 16.41 1.64 -28.08
CA LYS A 328 16.10 2.77 -28.96
C LYS A 328 16.56 4.11 -28.38
N ALA A 329 16.39 4.33 -27.07
CA ALA A 329 16.92 5.53 -26.43
C ALA A 329 18.45 5.56 -26.52
N ARG A 330 19.12 4.44 -26.19
CA ARG A 330 20.59 4.35 -26.21
C ARG A 330 21.18 4.59 -27.60
N SER A 331 20.58 4.03 -28.65
CA SER A 331 21.08 4.20 -30.02
C SER A 331 20.94 5.65 -30.51
N LEU A 332 19.88 6.35 -30.12
CA LEU A 332 19.69 7.77 -30.42
C LEU A 332 20.60 8.66 -29.58
N GLU A 333 20.82 8.34 -28.30
CA GLU A 333 21.74 9.07 -27.42
C GLU A 333 23.19 9.01 -27.92
N GLN A 334 23.62 7.88 -28.47
CA GLN A 334 24.96 7.75 -29.09
C GLN A 334 25.15 8.65 -30.32
N GLN A 335 24.05 9.05 -30.96
CA GLN A 335 24.05 9.97 -32.11
C GLN A 335 23.77 11.41 -31.70
N ALA A 336 23.36 11.63 -30.45
CA ALA A 336 23.00 12.94 -29.95
C ALA A 336 24.26 13.78 -29.72
N THR A 337 24.17 15.06 -30.06
CA THR A 337 25.25 16.03 -29.91
C THR A 337 24.74 17.29 -29.25
N ASP A 338 25.64 18.10 -28.70
CA ASP A 338 25.28 19.42 -28.15
C ASP A 338 24.66 20.36 -29.21
N SER A 339 24.86 20.05 -30.50
CA SER A 339 24.27 20.77 -31.63
C SER A 339 22.84 20.34 -31.99
N ASP A 340 22.22 19.41 -31.25
CA ASP A 340 20.90 18.86 -31.60
C ASP A 340 19.79 19.92 -31.60
N PHE A 341 19.94 21.02 -30.85
CA PHE A 341 19.00 22.15 -30.88
C PHE A 341 19.21 23.09 -32.08
N GLY A 342 20.30 22.93 -32.84
CA GLY A 342 20.60 23.68 -34.05
C GLY A 342 19.93 23.13 -35.32
N SER A 343 19.17 22.03 -35.24
CA SER A 343 18.48 21.45 -36.41
C SER A 343 17.15 20.79 -36.04
N ILE A 344 16.20 20.75 -36.99
CA ILE A 344 14.90 20.10 -36.78
C ILE A 344 15.08 18.59 -36.52
N ALA A 345 16.02 17.96 -37.23
CA ALA A 345 16.33 16.54 -37.04
C ALA A 345 16.87 16.26 -35.62
N GLY A 346 17.73 17.14 -35.09
CA GLY A 346 18.24 17.02 -33.73
C GLY A 346 17.14 17.20 -32.67
N ILE A 347 16.23 18.17 -32.84
CA ILE A 347 15.08 18.32 -31.93
C ILE A 347 14.19 17.07 -31.94
N ASN A 348 13.87 16.54 -33.12
CA ASN A 348 13.08 15.31 -33.24
C ASN A 348 13.78 14.10 -32.59
N ARG A 349 15.11 14.04 -32.67
CA ARG A 349 15.92 13.04 -31.95
C ARG A 349 15.76 13.19 -30.43
N ARG A 350 15.93 14.41 -29.89
CA ARG A 350 15.74 14.68 -28.44
C ARG A 350 14.35 14.31 -27.95
N GLN A 351 13.31 14.71 -28.70
CA GLN A 351 11.93 14.33 -28.40
C GLN A 351 11.73 12.81 -28.39
N SER A 352 12.36 12.10 -29.34
CA SER A 352 12.29 10.64 -29.41
C SER A 352 12.99 9.97 -28.21
N ILE A 353 14.20 10.44 -27.84
CA ILE A 353 14.93 9.96 -26.66
C ILE A 353 14.05 10.13 -25.42
N PHE A 354 13.51 11.33 -25.21
CA PHE A 354 12.64 11.64 -24.08
C PHE A 354 11.42 10.70 -24.02
N ASN A 355 10.71 10.51 -25.13
CA ASN A 355 9.56 9.61 -25.20
C ASN A 355 9.94 8.15 -24.91
N PHE A 356 11.10 7.68 -25.38
CA PHE A 356 11.58 6.32 -25.06
C PHE A 356 11.97 6.19 -23.59
N ARG A 357 12.56 7.22 -22.98
CA ARG A 357 12.87 7.23 -21.54
C ARG A 357 11.60 7.27 -20.67
N GLN A 358 10.56 7.99 -21.06
CA GLN A 358 9.26 7.91 -20.41
C GLN A 358 8.66 6.49 -20.48
N ARG A 359 8.68 5.86 -21.66
CA ARG A 359 8.22 4.47 -21.82
C ARG A 359 9.04 3.48 -20.99
N GLU A 360 10.36 3.67 -20.92
CA GLU A 360 11.22 2.87 -20.05
C GLU A 360 10.73 2.94 -18.59
N ILE A 361 10.45 4.14 -18.07
CA ILE A 361 9.96 4.34 -16.70
C ILE A 361 8.61 3.61 -16.50
N GLN A 362 7.67 3.79 -17.43
CA GLN A 362 6.33 3.18 -17.38
C GLN A 362 6.37 1.64 -17.37
N HIS A 363 7.21 1.02 -18.20
CA HIS A 363 7.32 -0.43 -18.20
C HIS A 363 8.14 -0.95 -17.01
N ALA A 364 9.15 -0.19 -16.56
CA ALA A 364 9.92 -0.53 -15.37
C ALA A 364 9.04 -0.55 -14.11
N SER A 365 8.09 0.36 -13.98
CA SER A 365 7.16 0.39 -12.85
C SER A 365 6.28 -0.86 -12.75
N GLN A 366 5.84 -1.36 -13.90
CA GLN A 366 5.14 -2.64 -13.99
C GLN A 366 6.03 -3.81 -13.57
N VAL A 367 7.31 -3.77 -13.89
CA VAL A 367 8.27 -4.80 -13.47
C VAL A 367 8.55 -4.72 -11.97
N TRP A 368 8.79 -3.52 -11.41
CA TRP A 368 9.02 -3.33 -9.96
C TRP A 368 7.86 -3.83 -9.10
N LEU A 369 6.61 -3.57 -9.54
CA LEU A 369 5.42 -4.08 -8.86
C LEU A 369 5.36 -5.63 -8.76
N ARG A 370 6.12 -6.33 -9.61
CA ARG A 370 6.08 -7.78 -9.75
C ARG A 370 7.37 -8.46 -9.32
N ASP A 371 8.44 -7.70 -9.04
CA ASP A 371 9.73 -8.22 -8.62
C ASP A 371 9.86 -8.16 -7.10
N GLU A 372 9.69 -9.29 -6.44
CA GLU A 372 9.72 -9.37 -4.98
C GLU A 372 11.14 -9.20 -4.42
N SER A 373 12.18 -9.34 -5.25
CA SER A 373 13.57 -9.13 -4.83
C SER A 373 13.94 -7.65 -4.65
N CYS A 374 13.08 -6.73 -5.07
CA CYS A 374 13.29 -5.30 -4.95
C CYS A 374 12.80 -4.69 -3.62
N TRP A 375 12.20 -5.51 -2.73
CA TRP A 375 11.39 -5.02 -1.60
C TRP A 375 11.90 -5.41 -0.22
#